data_AF-A0A1B1AKF9-F1
#
_entry.id   AF-A0A1B1AKF9-F1
#
_cell.length_a   1.000
_cell.length_b   1.000
_cell.length_c   1.000
_cell.angle_alpha   90.00
_cell.angle_beta   90.00
_cell.angle_gamma   90.00
#
_symmetry.space_group_name_H-M   'P 1'
#
loop_
_entity.id
_entity.type
_entity.pdbx_description
1 polymer ?
#
loop_
_entity_poly.entity_id
_entity_poly.type
_entity_poly.pdbx_seq_one_letter_code
_entity_poly.pdbx_strand_id
1 'polypeptide(L)'
;MLLLGLLALAACGPAWAPPNAPTRPCDIIDAAAFNAARESGAAVGRARIYESGMVDLSNGPGVSHCATYSSTMRPCRRPNDYVIEYTQADGAVFYVHVPANTEYRFNVRAAPNTCQIILAPAQQ
;
A
#
# COMPACT_ATOMS: atom_id res chain seq x y z
N MET A 1 31.78 -4.05 -41.12
CA MET A 1 30.84 -4.67 -40.16
C MET A 1 31.17 -4.16 -38.77
N LEU A 2 30.56 -3.07 -38.32
CA LEU A 2 30.68 -2.56 -36.95
C LEU A 2 29.30 -1.99 -36.57
N LEU A 3 28.43 -2.84 -36.05
CA LEU A 3 27.05 -2.51 -35.69
C LEU A 3 26.55 -3.53 -34.66
N LEU A 4 27.15 -3.55 -33.48
CA LEU A 4 26.68 -4.35 -32.33
C LEU A 4 27.29 -3.76 -31.06
N GLY A 5 26.62 -2.79 -30.44
CA GLY A 5 27.10 -2.23 -29.18
C GLY A 5 26.22 -1.15 -28.57
N LEU A 6 24.88 -1.22 -28.69
CA LEU A 6 24.01 -0.12 -28.28
C LEU A 6 22.67 -0.52 -27.62
N LEU A 7 22.51 -1.73 -27.06
CA LEU A 7 21.19 -2.19 -26.57
C LEU A 7 21.10 -2.62 -25.09
N ALA A 8 22.08 -2.32 -24.23
CA ALA A 8 22.10 -2.86 -22.86
C ALA A 8 21.83 -1.86 -21.71
N LEU A 9 21.20 -0.70 -21.95
CA LEU A 9 20.98 0.31 -20.89
C LEU A 9 19.53 0.80 -20.73
N ALA A 10 18.55 0.15 -21.35
CA ALA A 10 17.14 0.57 -21.28
C ALA A 10 16.29 -0.31 -20.34
N ALA A 11 16.65 -0.42 -19.05
CA ALA A 11 15.74 -0.95 -18.02
C ALA A 11 16.11 -0.50 -16.59
N CYS A 12 16.68 0.68 -16.39
CA CYS A 12 16.92 1.23 -15.04
C CYS A 12 15.80 2.18 -14.61
N GLY A 13 14.56 1.70 -14.64
CA GLY A 13 13.44 2.30 -13.91
C GLY A 13 13.04 1.36 -12.78
N PRO A 14 12.46 1.84 -11.66
CA PRO A 14 11.97 0.93 -10.63
C PRO A 14 10.93 -0.01 -11.26
N ALA A 15 11.26 -1.30 -11.32
CA ALA A 15 10.33 -2.32 -11.77
C ALA A 15 9.21 -2.42 -10.72
N TRP A 16 8.10 -1.74 -10.98
CA TRP A 16 6.89 -1.86 -10.19
C TRP A 16 6.23 -3.21 -10.48
N ALA A 17 5.60 -3.79 -9.47
CA ALA A 17 4.85 -5.02 -9.66
C ALA A 17 3.72 -4.86 -10.71
N PRO A 18 3.39 -5.91 -11.47
CA PRO A 18 2.26 -5.85 -12.38
C PRO A 18 0.93 -5.72 -11.59
N PRO A 19 -0.14 -5.18 -12.19
CA PRO A 19 -1.42 -4.97 -11.50
C PRO A 19 -2.02 -6.24 -10.88
N ASN A 20 -1.74 -7.41 -11.46
CA ASN A 20 -2.21 -8.72 -11.01
C ASN A 20 -1.20 -9.48 -10.14
N ALA A 21 -0.16 -8.82 -9.64
CA ALA A 21 0.81 -9.45 -8.76
C ALA A 21 0.12 -10.09 -7.54
N PRO A 22 0.63 -11.25 -7.08
CA PRO A 22 0.10 -11.91 -5.89
C PRO A 22 0.27 -11.00 -4.68
N THR A 23 -0.69 -11.05 -3.75
CA THR A 23 -0.69 -10.21 -2.57
C THR A 23 -1.07 -10.97 -1.31
N ARG A 24 -0.73 -10.38 -0.16
CA ARG A 24 -1.24 -10.76 1.17
C ARG A 24 -1.87 -9.54 1.84
N PRO A 25 -2.78 -9.71 2.81
CA PRO A 25 -3.25 -8.60 3.64
C PRO A 25 -2.07 -7.89 4.33
N CYS A 26 -2.19 -6.58 4.54
CA CYS A 26 -1.26 -5.83 5.40
C CYS A 26 -1.33 -6.35 6.83
N ASP A 27 -0.23 -6.26 7.56
CA ASP A 27 -0.13 -6.79 8.92
C ASP A 27 -1.00 -5.97 9.87
N ILE A 28 -1.86 -6.64 10.63
CA ILE A 28 -2.66 -6.01 11.69
C ILE A 28 -1.75 -5.81 12.89
N ILE A 29 -1.72 -4.59 13.40
CA ILE A 29 -0.94 -4.19 14.56
C ILE A 29 -1.87 -3.67 15.66
N ASP A 30 -1.37 -3.62 16.89
CA ASP A 30 -2.10 -3.00 17.99
C ASP A 30 -1.97 -1.47 17.99
N ALA A 31 -2.75 -0.82 18.87
CA ALA A 31 -2.75 0.64 19.00
C ALA A 31 -1.40 1.20 19.50
N ALA A 32 -0.62 0.43 20.25
CA ALA A 32 0.67 0.88 20.78
C ALA A 32 1.71 0.93 19.65
N ALA A 33 1.79 -0.11 18.83
CA ALA A 33 2.62 -0.17 17.64
C ALA A 33 2.22 0.92 16.62
N PHE A 34 0.92 1.18 16.45
CA PHE A 34 0.43 2.25 15.58
C PHE A 34 0.95 3.62 16.04
N ASN A 35 0.82 3.91 17.33
CA ASN A 35 1.27 5.18 17.89
C ASN A 35 2.79 5.33 17.84
N ALA A 36 3.54 4.27 18.13
CA ALA A 36 5.00 4.27 18.03
C ALA A 36 5.47 4.57 16.60
N ALA A 37 4.88 3.92 15.59
CA ALA A 37 5.19 4.17 14.19
C ALA A 37 4.84 5.62 13.76
N ARG A 38 3.67 6.12 14.19
CA ARG A 38 3.27 7.51 13.96
C ARG A 38 4.29 8.49 14.54
N GLU A 39 4.73 8.26 15.77
CA GLU A 39 5.69 9.11 16.47
C GLU A 39 7.10 9.02 15.87
N SER A 40 7.46 7.89 15.27
CA SER A 40 8.71 7.73 14.51
C SER A 40 8.65 8.32 13.09
N GLY A 41 7.54 8.96 12.71
CA GLY A 41 7.40 9.64 11.41
C GLY A 41 6.81 8.78 10.28
N ALA A 42 6.10 7.70 10.61
CA ALA A 42 5.30 6.98 9.63
C ALA A 42 4.25 7.90 9.00
N ALA A 43 3.98 7.70 7.71
CA ALA A 43 2.80 8.27 7.09
C ALA A 43 1.53 7.68 7.74
N VAL A 44 0.48 8.49 7.87
CA VAL A 44 -0.75 8.08 8.53
C VAL A 44 -1.93 8.16 7.56
N GLY A 45 -2.67 7.05 7.46
CA GLY A 45 -3.97 6.96 6.81
C GLY A 45 -5.09 6.73 7.83
N ARG A 46 -6.30 7.18 7.49
CA ARG A 46 -7.53 6.85 8.22
C ARG A 46 -8.57 6.37 7.22
N ALA A 47 -9.04 5.15 7.42
CA ALA A 47 -10.02 4.49 6.59
C ALA A 47 -11.34 4.32 7.36
N ARG A 48 -12.46 4.59 6.70
CA ARG A 48 -13.80 4.30 7.23
C ARG A 48 -14.53 3.36 6.29
N ILE A 49 -15.01 2.24 6.83
CA ILE A 49 -15.82 1.26 6.12
C ILE A 49 -17.28 1.48 6.52
N TYR A 50 -18.13 1.76 5.54
CA TYR A 50 -19.57 1.94 5.74
C TYR A 50 -20.32 0.63 5.50
N GLU A 51 -21.54 0.50 6.07
CA GLU A 51 -22.40 -0.67 5.86
C GLU A 51 -22.69 -0.97 4.38
N SER A 52 -22.68 0.07 3.54
CA SER A 52 -22.84 -0.04 2.09
C SER A 52 -21.67 -0.74 1.38
N GLY A 53 -20.59 -1.08 2.09
CA GLY A 53 -19.34 -1.55 1.51
C GLY A 53 -18.48 -0.44 0.90
N MET A 54 -18.92 0.82 0.99
CA MET A 54 -18.11 1.97 0.62
C MET A 54 -16.94 2.12 1.60
N VAL A 55 -15.76 2.45 1.07
CA VAL A 55 -14.56 2.72 1.87
C VAL A 55 -14.06 4.12 1.54
N ASP A 56 -14.03 4.97 2.56
CA ASP A 56 -13.31 6.24 2.50
C ASP A 56 -11.91 6.03 3.05
N LEU A 57 -10.90 6.55 2.35
CA LEU A 57 -9.50 6.54 2.80
C LEU A 57 -8.95 7.95 2.69
N SER A 58 -8.79 8.57 3.86
CA SER A 58 -8.11 9.85 4.00
C SER A 58 -6.66 9.63 4.38
N ASN A 59 -5.76 10.41 3.78
CA ASN A 59 -4.35 10.38 4.13
C ASN A 59 -3.94 11.72 4.75
N GLY A 60 -3.02 11.68 5.71
CA GLY A 60 -2.43 12.90 6.28
C GLY A 60 -1.70 13.76 5.24
N PRO A 61 -1.37 15.02 5.59
CA PRO A 61 -0.59 15.89 4.72
C PRO A 61 0.75 15.25 4.32
N GLY A 62 1.20 15.49 3.07
CA GLY A 62 2.46 14.95 2.54
C GLY A 62 2.39 13.52 1.98
N VAL A 63 1.21 12.89 2.01
CA VAL A 63 1.02 11.52 1.54
C VAL A 63 0.57 11.54 0.07
N SER A 64 1.47 11.25 -0.88
CA SER A 64 1.09 11.10 -2.29
C SER A 64 0.03 10.01 -2.45
N HIS A 65 -1.09 10.34 -3.10
CA HIS A 65 -2.15 9.38 -3.43
C HIS A 65 -1.61 8.40 -4.47
N CYS A 66 -1.25 7.21 -4.03
CA CYS A 66 -0.87 6.12 -4.93
C CYS A 66 -2.11 5.34 -5.43
N ALA A 67 -3.27 5.55 -4.79
CA ALA A 67 -4.58 5.13 -5.29
C ALA A 67 -5.23 6.26 -6.09
N THR A 68 -5.54 6.01 -7.37
CA THR A 68 -6.39 6.90 -8.16
C THR A 68 -7.86 6.57 -7.89
N TYR A 69 -8.72 7.59 -7.81
CA TYR A 69 -10.18 7.47 -7.59
C TYR A 69 -10.87 6.45 -8.51
N SER A 70 -10.28 6.13 -9.66
CA SER A 70 -10.76 5.16 -10.64
C SER A 70 -10.31 3.71 -10.36
N SER A 71 -10.38 3.20 -9.13
CA SER A 71 -10.26 1.75 -8.82
C SER A 71 -9.02 0.99 -9.37
N THR A 72 -7.99 1.67 -9.85
CA THR A 72 -6.84 1.02 -10.48
C THR A 72 -5.79 0.73 -9.43
N MET A 73 -5.64 -0.57 -9.20
CA MET A 73 -4.72 -1.37 -8.39
C MET A 73 -3.23 -1.05 -8.60
N ARG A 74 -2.83 0.21 -8.77
CA ARG A 74 -1.42 0.57 -8.94
C ARG A 74 -0.67 0.24 -7.64
N PRO A 75 0.46 -0.47 -7.73
CA PRO A 75 1.39 -0.58 -6.62
C PRO A 75 1.84 0.80 -6.15
N CYS A 76 2.00 0.88 -4.84
CA CYS A 76 2.44 2.03 -4.10
C CYS A 76 3.72 1.63 -3.37
N ARG A 77 4.70 2.54 -3.26
CA ARG A 77 5.87 2.35 -2.40
C ARG A 77 6.22 3.67 -1.77
N ARG A 78 6.46 3.66 -0.46
CA ARG A 78 6.84 4.86 0.31
C ARG A 78 8.23 4.65 0.93
N PRO A 79 9.04 5.71 1.05
CA PRO A 79 10.33 5.62 1.71
C PRO A 79 10.22 5.42 3.23
N ASN A 80 9.09 5.82 3.82
CA ASN A 80 8.80 5.68 5.24
C ASN A 80 7.71 4.62 5.44
N ASP A 81 7.60 4.12 6.67
CA ASP A 81 6.48 3.31 7.12
C ASP A 81 5.15 4.02 6.87
N TYR A 82 4.10 3.21 6.72
CA TYR A 82 2.74 3.71 6.57
C TYR A 82 1.81 2.90 7.44
N VAL A 83 1.08 3.60 8.31
CA VAL A 83 0.10 3.00 9.21
C VAL A 83 -1.28 3.54 8.91
N ILE A 84 -2.29 2.68 9.02
CA ILE A 84 -3.68 3.03 8.75
C ILE A 84 -4.55 2.62 9.92
N GLU A 85 -5.34 3.56 10.42
CA GLU A 85 -6.44 3.29 11.33
C GLU A 85 -7.70 3.01 10.51
N TYR A 86 -8.35 1.87 10.74
CA TYR A 86 -9.61 1.49 10.12
C TYR A 86 -10.74 1.59 11.14
N THR A 87 -11.80 2.32 10.81
CA THR A 87 -13.08 2.28 11.54
C THR A 87 -14.08 1.45 10.74
N GLN A 88 -14.57 0.36 11.34
CA GLN A 88 -15.61 -0.50 10.79
C GLN A 88 -17.00 0.14 10.96
N ALA A 89 -18.00 -0.44 10.28
CA ALA A 89 -19.36 0.08 10.27
C ALA A 89 -20.03 0.07 11.68
N ASP A 90 -19.68 -0.91 12.50
CA ASP A 90 -20.09 -1.05 13.90
C ASP A 90 -19.31 -0.15 14.87
N GLY A 91 -18.35 0.63 14.37
CA GLY A 91 -17.46 1.50 15.15
C GLY A 91 -16.22 0.79 15.68
N ALA A 92 -16.02 -0.50 15.45
CA ALA A 92 -14.81 -1.19 15.85
C ALA A 92 -13.60 -0.66 15.08
N VAL A 93 -12.46 -0.56 15.77
CA VAL A 93 -11.21 -0.02 15.21
C VAL A 93 -10.15 -1.10 15.14
N PHE A 94 -9.43 -1.15 14.01
CA PHE A 94 -8.20 -1.92 13.89
C PHE A 94 -7.13 -1.13 13.14
N TYR A 95 -5.87 -1.52 13.30
CA TYR A 95 -4.72 -0.82 12.74
C TYR A 95 -3.94 -1.75 11.84
N VAL A 96 -3.38 -1.22 10.76
CA VAL A 96 -2.47 -1.97 9.89
C VAL A 96 -1.17 -1.23 9.65
N HIS A 97 -0.14 -2.00 9.33
CA HIS A 97 1.19 -1.50 9.01
C HIS A 97 1.65 -1.95 7.63
N VAL A 98 2.29 -1.01 6.94
CA VAL A 98 3.06 -1.26 5.72
C VAL A 98 4.49 -0.78 5.99
N PRO A 99 5.48 -1.68 5.97
CA PRO A 99 6.87 -1.30 6.18
C PRO A 99 7.39 -0.39 5.07
N ALA A 100 8.34 0.48 5.41
CA ALA A 100 9.07 1.31 4.47
C ALA A 100 9.59 0.50 3.28
N ASN A 101 9.53 1.09 2.09
CA ASN A 101 9.95 0.53 0.81
C ASN A 101 9.22 -0.77 0.39
N THR A 102 8.16 -1.16 1.10
CA THR A 102 7.29 -2.27 0.68
C THR A 102 6.35 -1.82 -0.42
N GLU A 103 6.19 -2.64 -1.46
CA GLU A 103 5.13 -2.44 -2.45
C GLU A 103 3.79 -2.91 -1.89
N TYR A 104 2.78 -2.04 -1.97
CA TYR A 104 1.43 -2.32 -1.48
C TYR A 104 0.38 -1.76 -2.44
N ARG A 105 -0.84 -2.26 -2.37
CA ARG A 105 -1.99 -1.72 -3.11
C ARG A 105 -3.23 -1.68 -2.23
N PHE A 106 -4.19 -0.85 -2.62
CA PHE A 106 -5.52 -0.88 -2.03
C PHE A 106 -6.49 -1.65 -2.93
N ASN A 107 -7.11 -2.67 -2.36
CA ASN A 107 -8.20 -3.42 -2.96
C ASN A 107 -9.46 -3.19 -2.13
N VAL A 108 -10.33 -2.30 -2.60
CA VAL A 108 -11.60 -1.97 -1.90
C VAL A 108 -12.55 -3.16 -1.77
N ARG A 109 -12.34 -4.24 -2.54
CA ARG A 109 -13.10 -5.49 -2.43
C ARG A 109 -12.54 -6.44 -1.37
N ALA A 110 -11.32 -6.20 -0.86
CA ALA A 110 -10.75 -6.96 0.23
C ALA A 110 -11.28 -6.38 1.55
N ALA A 111 -12.27 -7.05 2.14
CA ALA A 111 -12.81 -6.69 3.45
C ALA A 111 -12.29 -7.65 4.53
N PRO A 112 -12.14 -7.20 5.79
CA PRO A 112 -12.22 -5.80 6.24
C PRO A 112 -10.96 -5.00 5.89
N ASN A 113 -9.84 -5.68 5.61
CA ASN A 113 -8.56 -5.05 5.33
C ASN A 113 -8.38 -4.80 3.82
N THR A 114 -8.60 -3.55 3.40
CA THR A 114 -8.42 -3.13 2.00
C THR A 114 -6.96 -2.97 1.61
N CYS A 115 -6.03 -2.98 2.56
CA CYS A 115 -4.60 -2.86 2.34
C CYS A 115 -3.99 -4.23 2.03
N GLN A 116 -3.22 -4.31 0.95
CA GLN A 116 -2.52 -5.52 0.55
C GLN A 116 -1.05 -5.26 0.26
N ILE A 117 -0.16 -6.06 0.86
CA ILE A 117 1.26 -6.09 0.51
C ILE A 117 1.44 -6.95 -0.74
N ILE A 118 2.18 -6.43 -1.70
CA ILE A 118 2.54 -7.15 -2.91
C ILE A 118 3.68 -8.11 -2.60
N LEU A 119 3.49 -9.38 -2.94
CA LEU A 119 4.51 -10.38 -2.82
C LEU A 119 5.47 -10.20 -4.00
N ALA A 120 6.77 -10.13 -3.71
CA ALA A 120 7.78 -10.18 -4.76
C ALA A 120 7.53 -11.42 -5.63
N PRO A 121 7.74 -11.35 -6.96
CA PRO A 121 7.72 -12.55 -7.76
C PRO A 121 8.69 -13.54 -7.14
N ALA A 122 8.22 -14.76 -6.84
CA ALA A 122 9.11 -15.82 -6.40
C ALA A 122 10.26 -15.88 -7.41
N GLN A 123 11.49 -15.68 -6.94
CA GLN A 123 12.66 -15.92 -7.77
C GLN A 123 12.61 -17.40 -8.13
N GLN A 124 12.13 -17.72 -9.32
CA GLN A 124 12.28 -19.03 -9.94
C GLN A 124 13.69 -19.14 -10.49
#